data_AF-A0A2H6B1A4-F1
#
_entry.id   AF-A0A2H6B1A4-F1
#
_cell.length_a   1.000
_cell.length_b   1.000
_cell.length_c   1.000
_cell.angle_alpha   90.00
_cell.angle_beta   90.00
_cell.angle_gamma   90.00
#
_symmetry.space_group_name_H-M   'P 1'
#
loop_
_entity.id
_entity.type
_entity.pdbx_description
1 polymer ?
#
loop_
_entity_poly.entity_id
_entity_poly.type
_entity_poly.pdbx_seq_one_letter_code
_entity_poly.pdbx_strand_id
1 'polypeptide(L)'
;MSGPQPVAAEAEPVSAEEFAAAMAAFAPFEPQPRLALAVSGGPDSTALALLARSWIEAHAGFGLVLVVDHGLREDSAREAARVAGRMRALGYACETLTWEGPKPTSGIEERAREARYALLRAACRRHGILHLLTGHQQDDQLETVAMRASRGSGPLGLAGMPAERFFPEVRLLRPLLGFSRLRLEATVRRHGLAVERDPLNLDLRFARARLRLRPLDRQRVAALAGAAAQARAAIEERLAVLAAQHVVIHPEGWAELGTEALACEQPELAESLLAHLVVTIGGGEHPPRRERVRRAVARLRATEVAALTLGGCILRRRRRRVTICREPAAVEGRRRLCGPGDLVFDGRFRIEASRAVDVDVMAVGEARACGCLPPGLVRPSGLPAAAFLALPLVMADGKPLALPPAWRVAPAAGIRVSFVPRRRFLEVPFCRTLFRPGEDLY
;
A
#
# COMPACT_ATOMS: atom_id res chain seq x y z
N MET A 1 -1.16 55.88 14.34
CA MET A 1 0.02 55.03 14.55
C MET A 1 -0.48 53.60 14.76
N SER A 2 -0.39 52.77 13.71
CA SER A 2 -0.77 51.35 13.79
C SER A 2 0.34 50.65 14.59
N GLY A 3 -0.01 50.09 15.75
CA GLY A 3 0.95 49.36 16.58
C GLY A 3 1.52 48.15 15.83
N PRO A 4 2.75 47.72 16.14
CA PRO A 4 3.34 46.55 15.50
C PRO A 4 2.45 45.34 15.72
N GLN A 5 2.09 44.66 14.62
CA GLN A 5 1.47 43.34 14.67
C GLN A 5 2.35 42.42 15.53
N PRO A 6 1.77 41.55 16.38
CA PRO A 6 2.55 40.62 17.17
C PRO A 6 3.37 39.72 16.24
N VAL A 7 4.69 39.80 16.34
CA VAL A 7 5.62 38.88 15.69
C VAL A 7 5.24 37.48 16.17
N ALA A 8 4.79 36.61 15.26
CA ALA A 8 4.49 35.23 15.59
C ALA A 8 5.72 34.63 16.29
N ALA A 9 5.55 34.15 17.53
CA ALA A 9 6.63 33.52 18.27
C ALA A 9 7.26 32.44 17.38
N GLU A 10 8.57 32.51 17.15
CA GLU A 10 9.26 31.55 16.30
C GLU A 10 9.08 30.14 16.89
N ALA A 11 8.51 29.24 16.11
CA ALA A 11 8.30 27.86 16.55
C ALA A 11 9.64 27.19 16.85
N GLU A 12 9.73 26.47 17.96
CA GLU A 12 10.94 25.75 18.35
C GLU A 12 11.23 24.59 17.36
N PRO A 13 12.47 24.44 16.88
CA PRO A 13 12.88 23.28 16.09
C PRO A 13 12.55 21.95 16.78
N VAL A 14 12.30 20.91 15.98
CA VAL A 14 12.20 19.53 16.50
C VAL A 14 13.58 19.06 16.99
N SER A 15 13.64 18.52 18.20
CA SER A 15 14.87 17.99 18.80
C SER A 15 15.18 16.56 18.31
N ALA A 16 16.43 16.12 18.51
CA ALA A 16 16.83 14.75 18.18
C ALA A 16 16.14 13.72 19.08
N GLU A 17 15.92 14.05 20.35
CA GLU A 17 15.22 13.21 21.34
C GLU A 17 13.75 13.02 20.98
N GLU A 18 13.06 14.09 20.58
CA GLU A 18 11.67 14.00 20.13
C GLU A 18 11.54 13.12 18.90
N PHE A 19 12.44 13.28 17.93
CA PHE A 19 12.45 12.43 16.74
C PHE A 19 12.79 10.98 17.08
N ALA A 20 13.73 10.73 18.00
CA ALA A 20 14.06 9.39 18.47
C ALA A 20 12.87 8.71 19.16
N ALA A 21 12.11 9.45 19.97
CA ALA A 21 10.87 8.95 20.58
C ALA A 21 9.81 8.60 19.53
N ALA A 22 9.66 9.43 18.49
CA ALA A 22 8.78 9.12 17.37
C ALA A 22 9.24 7.86 16.60
N MET A 23 10.55 7.66 16.44
CA MET A 23 11.12 6.47 15.82
C MET A 23 10.94 5.21 16.67
N ALA A 24 11.01 5.31 18.00
CA ALA A 24 10.83 4.20 18.92
C ALA A 24 9.46 3.50 18.78
N ALA A 25 8.41 4.23 18.39
CA ALA A 25 7.08 3.67 18.13
C ALA A 25 7.05 2.65 16.97
N PHE A 26 8.06 2.68 16.09
CA PHE A 26 8.22 1.75 14.97
C PHE A 26 9.17 0.58 15.28
N ALA A 27 9.67 0.47 16.51
CA ALA A 27 10.49 -0.67 16.91
C ALA A 27 9.75 -2.01 16.71
N PRO A 28 10.48 -3.12 16.48
CA PRO A 28 11.95 -3.22 16.46
C PRO A 28 12.61 -2.74 15.15
N PHE A 29 13.91 -2.46 15.20
CA PHE A 29 14.80 -2.26 14.06
C PHE A 29 15.96 -3.26 14.13
N GLU A 30 16.68 -3.47 13.03
CA GLU A 30 17.93 -4.23 13.01
C GLU A 30 19.01 -3.52 13.85
N PRO A 31 20.03 -4.21 14.39
CA PRO A 31 21.08 -3.59 15.20
C PRO A 31 21.82 -2.42 14.52
N GLN A 32 21.98 -2.48 13.21
CA GLN A 32 22.46 -1.38 12.36
C GLN A 32 21.39 -1.09 11.30
N PRO A 33 20.40 -0.24 11.63
CA PRO A 33 19.24 -0.05 10.77
C PRO A 33 19.64 0.53 9.41
N ARG A 34 19.05 -0.01 8.34
CA ARG A 34 19.17 0.54 6.98
C ARG A 34 17.87 1.27 6.65
N LEU A 35 17.94 2.58 6.39
CA LEU A 35 16.78 3.42 6.12
C LEU A 35 16.85 4.01 4.71
N ALA A 36 15.72 4.01 4.01
CA ALA A 36 15.50 4.77 2.78
C ALA A 36 14.67 6.01 3.11
N LEU A 37 15.06 7.18 2.63
CA LEU A 37 14.38 8.45 2.88
C LEU A 37 13.86 9.01 1.56
N ALA A 38 12.55 9.16 1.43
CA ALA A 38 11.95 9.78 0.25
C ALA A 38 11.99 11.31 0.36
N VAL A 39 12.94 11.95 -0.35
CA VAL A 39 13.18 13.39 -0.28
C VAL A 39 12.74 14.08 -1.57
N SER A 40 11.80 15.02 -1.47
CA SER A 40 11.31 15.79 -2.63
C SER A 40 11.97 17.17 -2.77
N GLY A 41 12.77 17.60 -1.80
CA GLY A 41 13.41 18.91 -1.80
C GLY A 41 12.66 20.01 -1.07
N GLY A 42 11.40 19.75 -0.67
CA GLY A 42 10.61 20.64 0.17
C GLY A 42 11.04 20.61 1.64
N PRO A 43 10.51 21.55 2.46
CA PRO A 43 10.88 21.71 3.87
C PRO A 43 10.67 20.44 4.69
N ASP A 44 9.50 19.81 4.58
CA ASP A 44 9.14 18.65 5.42
C ASP A 44 10.05 17.44 5.15
N SER A 45 10.36 17.17 3.89
CA SER A 45 11.26 16.07 3.52
C SER A 45 12.73 16.36 3.81
N THR A 46 13.11 17.64 3.84
CA THR A 46 14.46 18.07 4.22
C THR A 46 14.64 17.98 5.74
N ALA A 47 13.63 18.40 6.51
CA ALA A 47 13.60 18.23 7.96
C ALA A 47 13.68 16.74 8.34
N LEU A 48 12.95 15.87 7.63
CA LEU A 48 13.07 14.42 7.80
C LEU A 48 14.51 13.94 7.64
N ALA A 49 15.20 14.36 6.57
CA ALA A 49 16.58 13.95 6.32
C ALA A 49 17.55 14.48 7.39
N LEU A 50 17.36 15.70 7.89
CA LEU A 50 18.16 16.25 8.98
C LEU A 50 17.98 15.45 10.27
N LEU A 51 16.73 15.24 10.71
CA LEU A 51 16.43 14.54 11.96
C LEU A 51 16.82 13.06 11.91
N ALA A 52 16.57 12.40 10.78
CA ALA A 52 16.95 11.01 10.58
C ALA A 52 18.47 10.81 10.57
N ARG A 53 19.26 11.83 10.21
CA ARG A 53 20.73 11.71 10.18
C ARG A 53 21.26 11.44 11.58
N SER A 54 20.88 12.26 12.55
CA SER A 54 21.28 12.09 13.95
C SER A 54 20.82 10.74 14.51
N TRP A 55 19.61 10.31 14.15
CA TRP A 55 19.12 8.99 14.57
C TRP A 55 19.93 7.84 13.96
N ILE A 56 20.26 7.90 12.67
CA ILE A 56 21.07 6.89 11.99
C ILE A 56 22.47 6.81 12.60
N GLU A 57 23.10 7.94 12.86
CA GLU A 57 24.43 8.01 13.49
C GLU A 57 24.42 7.40 14.90
N ALA A 58 23.41 7.71 15.71
CA ALA A 58 23.27 7.16 17.05
C ALA A 58 23.08 5.63 17.09
N HIS A 59 22.63 5.03 15.98
CA HIS A 59 22.41 3.58 15.85
C HIS A 59 23.43 2.89 14.93
N ALA A 60 24.53 3.57 14.57
CA ALA A 60 25.53 3.07 13.62
C ALA A 60 24.90 2.51 12.32
N GLY A 61 23.80 3.12 11.89
CA GLY A 61 23.00 2.66 10.76
C GLY A 61 23.47 3.22 9.41
N PHE A 62 22.68 2.96 8.38
CA PHE A 62 22.90 3.46 7.03
C PHE A 62 21.65 4.19 6.49
N GLY A 63 21.87 5.32 5.82
CA GLY A 63 20.81 6.10 5.18
C GLY A 63 21.00 6.24 3.67
N LEU A 64 19.98 5.87 2.90
CA LEU A 64 19.87 6.12 1.46
C LEU A 64 18.77 7.14 1.19
N VAL A 65 19.12 8.26 0.60
CA VAL A 65 18.13 9.23 0.11
C VAL A 65 17.69 8.86 -1.30
N LEU A 66 16.38 8.77 -1.49
CA LEU A 66 15.73 8.52 -2.77
C LEU A 66 15.01 9.79 -3.22
N VAL A 67 15.42 10.34 -4.35
CA VAL A 67 14.80 11.51 -4.98
C VAL A 67 14.06 11.06 -6.23
N VAL A 68 12.78 11.39 -6.37
CA VAL A 68 11.98 10.99 -7.54
C VAL A 68 11.90 12.14 -8.52
N ASP A 69 12.41 11.92 -9.73
CA ASP A 69 12.15 12.76 -10.88
C ASP A 69 10.85 12.30 -11.56
N HIS A 70 9.82 13.14 -11.50
CA HIS A 70 8.52 12.84 -12.08
C HIS A 70 8.49 13.01 -13.60
N GLY A 71 9.45 13.71 -14.21
CA GLY A 71 9.47 14.01 -15.65
C GLY A 71 8.23 14.75 -16.14
N LEU A 72 7.58 15.53 -15.27
CA LEU A 72 6.37 16.30 -15.59
C LEU A 72 6.66 17.71 -16.13
N ARG A 73 7.88 18.21 -15.91
CA ARG A 73 8.36 19.53 -16.33
C ARG A 73 9.79 19.40 -16.82
N GLU A 74 10.19 20.29 -17.72
CA GLU A 74 11.55 20.31 -18.29
C GLU A 74 12.64 20.47 -17.21
N ASP A 75 12.36 21.23 -16.16
CA ASP A 75 13.32 21.46 -15.05
C ASP A 75 13.34 20.38 -13.97
N SER A 76 12.47 19.36 -14.04
CA SER A 76 12.33 18.36 -12.96
C SER A 76 13.61 17.56 -12.70
N ALA A 77 14.35 17.22 -13.75
CA ALA A 77 15.66 16.56 -13.63
C ALA A 77 16.70 17.46 -12.94
N ARG A 78 16.72 18.76 -13.25
CA ARG A 78 17.65 19.73 -12.63
C ARG A 78 17.33 19.94 -11.15
N GLU A 79 16.04 20.01 -10.81
CA GLU A 79 15.57 20.09 -9.42
C GLU A 79 15.98 18.84 -8.63
N ALA A 80 15.73 17.64 -9.17
CA ALA A 80 16.13 16.39 -8.56
C ALA A 80 17.65 16.31 -8.33
N ALA A 81 18.45 16.79 -9.29
CA ALA A 81 19.91 16.84 -9.15
C ALA A 81 20.36 17.81 -8.03
N ARG A 82 19.74 19.00 -7.91
CA ARG A 82 20.02 19.94 -6.80
C ARG A 82 19.68 19.33 -5.44
N VAL A 83 18.52 18.67 -5.33
CA VAL A 83 18.10 17.99 -4.10
C VAL A 83 19.10 16.90 -3.73
N ALA A 84 19.47 16.02 -4.66
CA ALA A 84 20.46 14.98 -4.41
C ALA A 84 21.82 15.56 -4.03
N GLY A 85 22.25 16.65 -4.67
CA GLY A 85 23.49 17.37 -4.32
C GLY A 85 23.49 17.86 -2.87
N ARG A 86 22.40 18.51 -2.42
CA ARG A 86 22.26 18.95 -1.02
C ARG A 86 22.30 17.78 -0.03
N MET A 87 21.64 16.67 -0.36
CA MET A 87 21.60 15.50 0.50
C MET A 87 22.96 14.80 0.60
N ARG A 88 23.73 14.75 -0.49
CA ARG A 88 25.13 14.29 -0.47
C ARG A 88 26.01 15.19 0.39
N ALA A 89 25.83 16.51 0.34
CA ALA A 89 26.54 17.45 1.21
C ALA A 89 26.23 17.24 2.71
N LEU A 90 25.07 16.65 3.04
CA LEU A 90 24.71 16.22 4.39
C LEU A 90 25.22 14.82 4.74
N GLY A 91 26.04 14.19 3.89
CA GLY A 91 26.65 12.88 4.14
C GLY A 91 25.78 11.67 3.78
N TYR A 92 24.72 11.84 3.00
CA TYR A 92 23.88 10.72 2.54
C TYR A 92 24.37 10.10 1.23
N ALA A 93 24.25 8.77 1.13
CA ALA A 93 24.14 8.12 -0.18
C ALA A 93 22.83 8.55 -0.85
N CYS A 94 22.85 8.81 -2.15
CA CYS A 94 21.68 9.33 -2.88
C CYS A 94 21.48 8.63 -4.22
N GLU A 95 20.24 8.26 -4.52
CA GLU A 95 19.79 7.76 -5.83
C GLU A 95 18.62 8.59 -6.35
N THR A 96 18.69 8.97 -7.62
CA THR A 96 17.59 9.63 -8.33
C THR A 96 16.82 8.59 -9.13
N LEU A 97 15.50 8.54 -8.96
CA LEU A 97 14.59 7.59 -9.59
C LEU A 97 13.72 8.32 -10.61
N THR A 98 13.81 7.95 -11.88
CA THR A 98 13.04 8.59 -12.95
C THR A 98 11.77 7.82 -13.23
N TRP A 99 10.64 8.54 -13.31
CA TRP A 99 9.41 7.95 -13.84
C TRP A 99 9.46 7.92 -15.37
N GLU A 100 9.69 6.75 -15.92
CA GLU A 100 9.70 6.50 -17.37
C GLU A 100 8.29 6.18 -17.91
N GLY A 101 8.08 6.38 -19.22
CA GLY A 101 6.87 6.01 -19.92
C GLY A 101 5.84 7.14 -20.11
N PRO A 102 4.74 6.85 -20.86
CA PRO A 102 3.75 7.85 -21.22
C PRO A 102 3.05 8.42 -19.98
N LYS A 103 3.00 9.75 -19.90
CA LYS A 103 2.32 10.44 -18.80
C LYS A 103 0.81 10.44 -19.07
N PRO A 104 -0.02 10.14 -18.06
CA PRO A 104 -1.46 10.08 -18.25
C PRO A 104 -2.02 11.47 -18.56
N THR A 105 -3.06 11.52 -19.40
CA THR A 105 -3.76 12.78 -19.73
C THR A 105 -4.79 13.19 -18.66
N SER A 106 -5.19 12.26 -17.78
CA SER A 106 -6.13 12.48 -16.68
C SER A 106 -5.67 11.80 -15.40
N GLY A 107 -6.06 12.35 -14.23
CA GLY A 107 -5.68 11.80 -12.94
C GLY A 107 -4.16 11.85 -12.68
N ILE A 108 -3.48 12.87 -13.21
CA ILE A 108 -2.01 12.99 -13.18
C ILE A 108 -1.48 12.87 -11.75
N GLU A 109 -2.11 13.52 -10.77
CA GLU A 109 -1.66 13.49 -9.37
C GLU A 109 -1.71 12.09 -8.74
N GLU A 110 -2.82 11.37 -8.95
CA GLU A 110 -3.01 10.03 -8.39
C GLU A 110 -2.02 9.05 -9.01
N ARG A 111 -1.89 9.06 -10.34
CA ARG A 111 -0.92 8.22 -11.06
C ARG A 111 0.53 8.59 -10.78
N ALA A 112 0.85 9.87 -10.64
CA ALA A 112 2.19 10.31 -10.25
C ALA A 112 2.54 9.83 -8.83
N ARG A 113 1.56 9.84 -7.91
CA ARG A 113 1.71 9.29 -6.56
C ARG A 113 1.92 7.78 -6.59
N GLU A 114 1.16 7.04 -7.37
CA GLU A 114 1.33 5.59 -7.55
C GLU A 114 2.71 5.26 -8.13
N ALA A 115 3.10 5.92 -9.22
CA ALA A 115 4.41 5.76 -9.84
C ALA A 115 5.55 6.08 -8.87
N ARG A 116 5.43 7.16 -8.09
CA ARG A 116 6.39 7.51 -7.03
C ARG A 116 6.57 6.38 -6.03
N TYR A 117 5.47 5.85 -5.48
CA TYR A 117 5.56 4.77 -4.50
C TYR A 117 6.07 3.46 -5.11
N ALA A 118 5.76 3.18 -6.38
CA ALA A 118 6.30 2.03 -7.09
C ALA A 118 7.83 2.14 -7.25
N LEU A 119 8.34 3.29 -7.70
CA LEU A 119 9.77 3.56 -7.85
C LEU A 119 10.51 3.43 -6.51
N LEU A 120 9.98 4.06 -5.45
CA LEU A 120 10.57 4.01 -4.11
C LEU A 120 10.66 2.57 -3.59
N ARG A 121 9.57 1.80 -3.70
CA ARG A 121 9.53 0.40 -3.26
C ARG A 121 10.50 -0.48 -4.06
N ALA A 122 10.57 -0.28 -5.37
CA ALA A 122 11.50 -1.01 -6.23
C ALA A 122 12.96 -0.71 -5.86
N ALA A 123 13.31 0.55 -5.57
CA ALA A 123 14.65 0.94 -5.12
C ALA A 123 14.99 0.29 -3.77
N CYS A 124 14.10 0.36 -2.79
CA CYS A 124 14.28 -0.32 -1.51
C CYS A 124 14.52 -1.82 -1.67
N ARG A 125 13.76 -2.49 -2.56
CA ARG A 125 13.96 -3.91 -2.89
C ARG A 125 15.35 -4.18 -3.46
N ARG A 126 15.83 -3.35 -4.40
CA ARG A 126 17.17 -3.49 -5.01
C ARG A 126 18.29 -3.34 -3.98
N HIS A 127 18.14 -2.45 -3.01
CA HIS A 127 19.14 -2.16 -1.98
C HIS A 127 19.02 -2.99 -0.70
N GLY A 128 18.03 -3.89 -0.63
CA GLY A 128 17.74 -4.67 0.57
C GLY A 128 17.39 -3.81 1.79
N ILE A 129 16.67 -2.70 1.58
CA ILE A 129 16.28 -1.77 2.64
C ILE A 129 14.81 -2.01 2.99
N LEU A 130 14.52 -2.33 4.25
CA LEU A 130 13.15 -2.65 4.71
C LEU A 130 12.35 -1.41 5.13
N HIS A 131 13.02 -0.31 5.49
CA HIS A 131 12.40 0.85 6.11
C HIS A 131 12.39 2.04 5.16
N LEU A 132 11.21 2.47 4.71
CA LEU A 132 11.04 3.66 3.87
C LEU A 132 10.40 4.79 4.67
N LEU A 133 11.09 5.90 4.87
CA LEU A 133 10.57 7.07 5.59
C LEU A 133 10.03 8.12 4.62
N THR A 134 8.91 8.76 4.97
CA THR A 134 8.33 9.89 4.21
C THR A 134 8.02 11.07 5.12
N GLY A 135 8.19 12.29 4.61
CA GLY A 135 8.02 13.53 5.35
C GLY A 135 6.57 14.01 5.49
N HIS A 136 5.61 13.09 5.66
CA HIS A 136 4.22 13.48 5.97
C HIS A 136 4.16 13.98 7.42
N GLN A 137 3.47 15.09 7.65
CA GLN A 137 3.45 15.77 8.95
C GLN A 137 2.04 16.01 9.52
N GLN A 138 1.96 16.68 10.67
CA GLN A 138 0.71 16.92 11.40
C GLN A 138 -0.34 17.69 10.58
N ASP A 139 0.04 18.79 9.91
CA ASP A 139 -0.84 19.53 9.00
C ASP A 139 -1.40 18.63 7.88
N ASP A 140 -0.60 17.74 7.29
CA ASP A 140 -1.08 16.80 6.29
C ASP A 140 -2.16 15.85 6.84
N GLN A 141 -2.02 15.45 8.11
CA GLN A 141 -3.03 14.68 8.82
C GLN A 141 -4.32 15.47 8.99
N LEU A 142 -4.21 16.70 9.50
CA LEU A 142 -5.37 17.58 9.70
C LEU A 142 -6.10 17.82 8.38
N GLU A 143 -5.37 18.10 7.30
CA GLU A 143 -5.93 18.26 5.96
C GLU A 143 -6.66 16.99 5.49
N THR A 144 -6.02 15.83 5.67
CA THR A 144 -6.59 14.55 5.27
C THR A 144 -7.87 14.23 6.06
N VAL A 145 -7.87 14.45 7.36
CA VAL A 145 -9.02 14.19 8.24
C VAL A 145 -10.16 15.14 7.93
N ALA A 146 -9.90 16.44 7.77
CA ALA A 146 -10.90 17.43 7.42
C ALA A 146 -11.56 17.15 6.05
N MET A 147 -10.77 16.79 5.03
CA MET A 147 -11.32 16.37 3.72
C MET A 147 -12.16 15.10 3.80
N ARG A 148 -11.80 14.15 4.68
CA ARG A 148 -12.56 12.90 4.85
C ARG A 148 -13.83 13.14 5.65
N ALA A 149 -13.79 14.02 6.66
CA ALA A 149 -14.96 14.46 7.40
C ALA A 149 -15.98 15.16 6.48
N SER A 150 -15.53 16.06 5.60
CA SER A 150 -16.43 16.73 4.65
C SER A 150 -17.07 15.80 3.63
N ARG A 151 -16.58 14.55 3.51
CA ARG A 151 -17.14 13.49 2.66
C ARG A 151 -17.98 12.47 3.43
N GLY A 152 -18.26 12.71 4.73
CA GLY A 152 -19.03 11.79 5.56
C GLY A 152 -18.31 10.46 5.84
N SER A 153 -16.97 10.48 5.93
CA SER A 153 -16.21 9.26 6.22
C SER A 153 -16.47 8.77 7.64
N GLY A 154 -16.61 7.45 7.82
CA GLY A 154 -16.71 6.83 9.14
C GLY A 154 -15.37 6.77 9.89
N PRO A 155 -15.33 6.16 11.10
CA PRO A 155 -14.14 6.13 11.96
C PRO A 155 -12.85 5.66 11.28
N LEU A 156 -12.94 4.61 10.44
CA LEU A 156 -11.79 4.11 9.67
C LEU A 156 -11.20 5.17 8.71
N GLY A 157 -12.06 5.99 8.10
CA GLY A 157 -11.62 7.09 7.24
C GLY A 157 -11.09 8.27 8.06
N LEU A 158 -11.71 8.59 9.19
CA LEU A 158 -11.31 9.71 10.05
C LEU A 158 -9.99 9.49 10.80
N ALA A 159 -9.48 8.26 10.86
CA ALA A 159 -8.17 7.93 11.44
C ALA A 159 -6.96 8.55 10.69
N GLY A 160 -7.19 9.29 9.59
CA GLY A 160 -6.14 9.94 8.83
C GLY A 160 -5.23 8.94 8.09
N MET A 161 -3.98 9.33 7.86
CA MET A 161 -2.93 8.45 7.37
C MET A 161 -2.36 7.62 8.54
N PRO A 162 -2.14 6.31 8.37
CA PRO A 162 -1.48 5.50 9.39
C PRO A 162 -0.01 5.92 9.54
N ALA A 163 0.55 5.81 10.74
CA ALA A 163 1.96 6.11 10.99
C ALA A 163 2.89 5.08 10.31
N GLU A 164 2.46 3.82 10.26
CA GLU A 164 3.17 2.71 9.62
C GLU A 164 2.27 2.03 8.57
N ARG A 165 2.87 1.55 7.48
CA ARG A 165 2.16 0.76 6.47
C ARG A 165 3.06 -0.31 5.88
N PHE A 166 2.60 -1.55 5.83
CA PHE A 166 3.35 -2.67 5.27
C PHE A 166 3.07 -2.89 3.79
N PHE A 167 4.13 -2.95 3.00
CA PHE A 167 4.15 -3.44 1.63
C PHE A 167 4.95 -4.75 1.57
N PRO A 168 4.82 -5.55 0.49
CA PRO A 168 5.60 -6.77 0.33
C PRO A 168 7.12 -6.58 0.47
N GLU A 169 7.64 -5.43 0.01
CA GLU A 169 9.08 -5.15 -0.05
C GLU A 169 9.58 -4.29 1.11
N VAL A 170 8.70 -3.48 1.73
CA VAL A 170 9.08 -2.46 2.71
C VAL A 170 7.98 -2.18 3.72
N ARG A 171 8.34 -1.70 4.90
CA ARG A 171 7.45 -0.92 5.75
C ARG A 171 7.67 0.58 5.53
N LEU A 172 6.60 1.28 5.23
CA LEU A 172 6.56 2.72 5.06
C LEU A 172 6.26 3.39 6.40
N LEU A 173 7.17 4.23 6.85
CA LEU A 173 7.13 4.95 8.12
C LEU A 173 6.89 6.46 7.89
N ARG A 174 6.09 7.06 8.78
CA ARG A 174 5.80 8.51 8.79
C ARG A 174 6.11 9.08 10.18
N PRO A 175 7.39 9.20 10.55
CA PRO A 175 7.77 9.67 11.88
C PRO A 175 7.35 11.11 12.16
N LEU A 176 7.09 11.92 11.12
CA LEU A 176 6.79 13.34 11.30
C LEU A 176 5.31 13.66 11.56
N LEU A 177 4.40 12.67 11.62
CA LEU A 177 2.96 12.91 11.79
C LEU A 177 2.60 13.66 13.08
N GLY A 178 3.46 13.62 14.10
CA GLY A 178 3.28 14.35 15.36
C GLY A 178 3.82 15.78 15.36
N PHE A 179 4.61 16.19 14.35
CA PHE A 179 5.25 17.49 14.31
C PHE A 179 4.54 18.44 13.34
N SER A 180 4.40 19.70 13.73
CA SER A 180 3.78 20.73 12.88
C SER A 180 4.73 21.23 11.80
N ARG A 181 4.17 21.71 10.68
CA ARG A 181 4.99 22.29 9.59
C ARG A 181 5.91 23.41 10.07
N LEU A 182 5.42 24.27 10.97
CA LEU A 182 6.19 25.40 11.51
C LEU A 182 7.47 24.95 12.25
N ARG A 183 7.39 23.87 13.04
CA ARG A 183 8.56 23.33 13.74
C ARG A 183 9.55 22.69 12.77
N LEU A 184 9.06 22.00 11.72
CA LEU A 184 9.92 21.43 10.68
C LEU A 184 10.62 22.52 9.85
N GLU A 185 9.91 23.58 9.50
CA GLU A 185 10.50 24.76 8.85
C GLU A 185 11.55 25.43 9.76
N ALA A 186 11.32 25.51 11.07
CA ALA A 186 12.31 25.99 12.04
C ALA A 186 13.55 25.08 12.10
N THR A 187 13.38 23.75 12.08
CA THR A 187 14.48 22.78 12.00
C THR A 187 15.34 22.99 10.75
N VAL A 188 14.72 23.18 9.58
CA VAL A 188 15.45 23.45 8.34
C VAL A 188 16.19 24.79 8.41
N ARG A 189 15.54 25.85 8.91
CA ARG A 189 16.15 27.18 9.06
C ARG A 189 17.37 27.16 9.99
N ARG A 190 17.29 26.42 11.11
CA ARG A 190 18.41 26.25 12.05
C ARG A 190 19.66 25.67 11.38
N HIS A 191 19.50 24.86 10.33
CA HIS A 191 20.60 24.24 9.58
C HIS A 191 20.99 25.03 8.32
N GLY A 192 20.39 26.21 8.07
CA GLY A 192 20.75 27.08 6.95
C GLY A 192 20.49 26.50 5.56
N LEU A 193 19.62 25.49 5.42
CA LEU A 193 19.39 24.83 4.14
C LEU A 193 18.34 25.56 3.28
N ALA A 194 18.70 25.83 2.02
CA ALA A 194 17.76 26.27 1.01
C ALA A 194 16.88 25.09 0.55
N VAL A 195 15.56 25.25 0.61
CA VAL A 195 14.57 24.25 0.20
C VAL A 195 13.83 24.70 -1.05
N GLU A 196 13.47 23.75 -1.91
CA GLU A 196 12.61 24.06 -3.06
C GLU A 196 11.21 24.38 -2.55
N ARG A 197 10.60 25.45 -3.08
CA ARG A 197 9.20 25.79 -2.85
C ARG A 197 8.43 25.47 -4.11
N ASP A 198 7.66 24.38 -4.12
CA ASP A 198 6.83 24.04 -5.27
C ASP A 198 5.66 25.04 -5.41
N PRO A 199 5.56 25.79 -6.53
CA PRO A 199 4.46 26.73 -6.78
C PRO A 199 3.07 26.09 -6.77
N LEU A 200 2.96 24.78 -7.06
CA LEU A 200 1.68 24.06 -7.05
C LEU A 200 1.03 24.00 -5.66
N ASN A 201 1.81 24.17 -4.59
CA ASN A 201 1.28 24.18 -3.22
C ASN A 201 0.33 25.35 -2.94
N LEU A 202 0.31 26.37 -3.79
CA LEU A 202 -0.53 27.57 -3.67
C LEU A 202 -1.73 27.57 -4.64
N ASP A 203 -1.82 26.58 -5.53
CA ASP A 203 -2.84 26.58 -6.58
C ASP A 203 -4.21 26.13 -6.05
N LEU A 204 -5.15 27.08 -5.99
CA LEU A 204 -6.50 26.88 -5.45
C LEU A 204 -7.39 25.94 -6.28
N ARG A 205 -6.93 25.49 -7.46
CA ARG A 205 -7.59 24.40 -8.19
C ARG A 205 -7.54 23.09 -7.40
N PHE A 206 -6.55 22.92 -6.52
CA PHE A 206 -6.40 21.73 -5.69
C PHE A 206 -7.20 21.82 -4.38
N ALA A 207 -7.86 20.72 -4.02
CA ALA A 207 -8.72 20.66 -2.83
C ALA A 207 -7.97 20.97 -1.53
N ARG A 208 -6.70 20.55 -1.43
CA ARG A 208 -5.84 20.81 -0.28
C ARG A 208 -5.49 22.30 -0.13
N ALA A 209 -5.14 22.96 -1.23
CA ALA A 209 -4.85 24.40 -1.24
C ALA A 209 -6.08 25.22 -0.79
N ARG A 210 -7.29 24.86 -1.22
CA ARG A 210 -8.53 25.49 -0.74
C ARG A 210 -8.81 25.23 0.74
N LEU A 211 -8.49 24.04 1.23
CA LEU A 211 -8.71 23.67 2.62
C LEU A 211 -7.80 24.50 3.56
N ARG A 212 -6.58 24.81 3.13
CA ARG A 212 -5.64 25.67 3.87
C ARG A 212 -6.14 27.10 4.10
N LEU A 213 -7.06 27.58 3.26
CA LEU A 213 -7.69 28.89 3.41
C LEU A 213 -8.88 28.89 4.38
N ARG A 214 -9.36 27.72 4.81
CA ARG A 214 -10.47 27.62 5.75
C ARG A 214 -9.94 27.63 7.19
N PRO A 215 -10.57 28.38 8.11
CA PRO A 215 -10.25 28.28 9.52
C PRO A 215 -10.54 26.85 9.98
N LEU A 216 -9.49 26.13 10.38
CA LEU A 216 -9.56 24.79 10.94
C LEU A 216 -9.26 24.87 12.43
N ASP A 217 -10.18 24.38 13.26
CA ASP A 217 -9.89 24.11 14.66
C ASP A 217 -8.95 22.90 14.74
N ARG A 218 -7.66 23.19 14.78
CA ARG A 218 -6.58 22.18 14.72
C ARG A 218 -6.65 21.23 15.91
N GLN A 219 -7.02 21.72 17.10
CA GLN A 219 -7.14 20.92 18.30
C GLN A 219 -8.30 19.93 18.18
N ARG A 220 -9.47 20.40 17.72
CA ARG A 220 -10.63 19.55 17.51
C ARG A 220 -10.40 18.50 16.42
N VAL A 221 -9.77 18.87 15.31
CA VAL A 221 -9.44 17.91 14.23
C VAL A 221 -8.40 16.90 14.69
N ALA A 222 -7.39 17.30 15.46
CA ALA A 222 -6.41 16.38 16.04
C ALA A 222 -7.07 15.40 17.03
N ALA A 223 -7.93 15.88 17.93
CA ALA A 223 -8.67 15.04 18.86
C ALA A 223 -9.57 14.03 18.12
N LEU A 224 -10.27 14.46 17.07
CA LEU A 224 -11.06 13.58 16.21
C LEU A 224 -10.20 12.51 15.54
N ALA A 225 -9.03 12.90 15.00
CA ALA A 225 -8.09 11.97 14.37
C ALA A 225 -7.57 10.93 15.36
N GLY A 226 -7.21 11.36 16.58
CA GLY A 226 -6.75 10.49 17.66
C GLY A 226 -7.81 9.48 18.09
N ALA A 227 -9.03 9.94 18.37
CA ALA A 227 -10.16 9.07 18.71
C ALA A 227 -10.48 8.09 17.57
N ALA A 228 -10.46 8.56 16.32
CA ALA A 228 -10.69 7.72 15.16
C ALA A 228 -9.55 6.69 14.93
N ALA A 229 -8.30 7.04 15.24
CA ALA A 229 -7.16 6.12 15.17
C ALA A 229 -7.27 5.01 16.22
N GLN A 230 -7.65 5.34 17.46
CA GLN A 230 -7.91 4.35 18.52
C GLN A 230 -9.07 3.43 18.13
N ALA A 231 -10.18 4.00 17.64
CA ALA A 231 -11.31 3.21 17.15
C ALA A 231 -10.90 2.30 15.98
N ARG A 232 -10.08 2.80 15.05
CA ARG A 232 -9.55 2.00 13.94
C ARG A 232 -8.68 0.84 14.43
N ALA A 233 -7.76 1.07 15.37
CA ALA A 233 -6.93 0.01 15.93
C ALA A 233 -7.78 -1.09 16.58
N ALA A 234 -8.78 -0.71 17.38
CA ALA A 234 -9.70 -1.67 18.01
C ALA A 234 -10.54 -2.45 16.97
N ILE A 235 -10.98 -1.79 15.88
CA ILE A 235 -11.70 -2.46 14.79
C ILE A 235 -10.77 -3.43 14.04
N GLU A 236 -9.55 -3.02 13.72
CA GLU A 236 -8.57 -3.86 13.01
C GLU A 236 -8.17 -5.08 13.84
N GLU A 237 -8.02 -4.95 15.15
CA GLU A 237 -7.78 -6.07 16.07
C GLU A 237 -8.93 -7.07 16.05
N ARG A 238 -10.17 -6.60 16.21
CA ARG A 238 -11.37 -7.46 16.14
C ARG A 238 -11.52 -8.12 14.77
N LEU A 239 -11.23 -7.38 13.71
CA LEU A 239 -11.26 -7.91 12.34
C LEU A 239 -10.21 -9.01 12.14
N ALA A 240 -9.01 -8.84 12.69
CA ALA A 240 -7.94 -9.84 12.63
C ALA A 240 -8.33 -11.13 13.38
N VAL A 241 -8.92 -11.02 14.58
CA VAL A 241 -9.44 -12.18 15.32
C VAL A 241 -10.52 -12.89 14.53
N LEU A 242 -11.50 -12.15 14.01
CA LEU A 242 -12.60 -12.72 13.22
C LEU A 242 -12.08 -13.41 11.94
N ALA A 243 -11.11 -12.79 11.27
CA ALA A 243 -10.45 -13.35 10.11
C ALA A 243 -9.71 -14.66 10.43
N ALA A 244 -8.92 -14.67 11.51
CA ALA A 244 -8.17 -15.86 11.93
C ALA A 244 -9.08 -17.07 12.20
N GLN A 245 -10.26 -16.83 12.76
CA GLN A 245 -11.21 -17.89 13.12
C GLN A 245 -12.05 -18.39 11.94
N HIS A 246 -12.34 -17.54 10.96
CA HIS A 246 -13.37 -17.83 9.96
C HIS A 246 -12.94 -17.71 8.51
N VAL A 247 -11.70 -17.32 8.22
CA VAL A 247 -11.20 -17.14 6.87
C VAL A 247 -10.11 -18.13 6.54
N VAL A 248 -10.23 -18.75 5.37
CA VAL A 248 -9.15 -19.53 4.73
C VAL A 248 -8.89 -18.93 3.36
N ILE A 249 -7.63 -18.59 3.07
CA ILE A 249 -7.20 -18.14 1.74
C ILE A 249 -6.32 -19.23 1.15
N HIS A 250 -6.66 -19.65 -0.06
CA HIS A 250 -6.00 -20.74 -0.77
C HIS A 250 -4.97 -20.16 -1.77
N PRO A 251 -3.83 -20.84 -2.00
CA PRO A 251 -2.78 -20.38 -2.91
C PRO A 251 -3.24 -20.29 -4.38
N GLU A 252 -4.37 -20.93 -4.72
CA GLU A 252 -5.06 -20.80 -6.01
C GLU A 252 -5.85 -19.48 -6.14
N GLY A 253 -5.71 -18.54 -5.20
CA GLY A 253 -6.31 -17.21 -5.29
C GLY A 253 -7.82 -17.21 -5.13
N TRP A 254 -8.34 -18.02 -4.20
CA TRP A 254 -9.73 -17.99 -3.74
C TRP A 254 -9.80 -18.09 -2.22
N ALA A 255 -10.96 -17.80 -1.64
CA ALA A 255 -11.12 -17.80 -0.19
C ALA A 255 -12.43 -18.46 0.27
N GLU A 256 -12.43 -18.89 1.51
CA GLU A 256 -13.60 -19.36 2.25
C GLU A 256 -13.85 -18.46 3.45
N LEU A 257 -15.12 -18.14 3.68
CA LEU A 257 -15.58 -17.38 4.82
C LEU A 257 -16.66 -18.18 5.57
N GLY A 258 -16.46 -18.40 6.87
CA GLY A 258 -17.48 -19.00 7.74
C GLY A 258 -18.74 -18.14 7.82
N THR A 259 -19.93 -18.75 7.77
CA THR A 259 -21.20 -18.02 7.89
C THR A 259 -21.39 -17.39 9.27
N GLU A 260 -20.67 -17.88 10.28
CA GLU A 260 -20.62 -17.33 11.64
C GLU A 260 -19.99 -15.93 11.64
N ALA A 261 -18.92 -15.72 10.87
CA ALA A 261 -18.35 -14.39 10.68
C ALA A 261 -19.29 -13.45 9.92
N LEU A 262 -20.13 -14.00 9.02
CA LEU A 262 -21.20 -13.20 8.47
C LEU A 262 -22.15 -12.79 9.58
N ALA A 263 -22.54 -13.64 10.53
CA ALA A 263 -23.53 -13.36 11.57
C ALA A 263 -22.99 -12.68 12.86
N CYS A 264 -21.78 -12.14 12.85
CA CYS A 264 -21.20 -11.50 14.05
C CYS A 264 -22.02 -10.32 14.57
N GLU A 265 -21.90 -10.06 15.87
CA GLU A 265 -22.66 -9.05 16.62
C GLU A 265 -22.55 -7.63 16.03
N GLN A 266 -21.39 -7.28 15.48
CA GLN A 266 -21.13 -6.00 14.83
C GLN A 266 -21.16 -6.18 13.30
N PRO A 267 -22.26 -5.82 12.61
CA PRO A 267 -22.40 -6.03 11.16
C PRO A 267 -21.29 -5.37 10.33
N GLU A 268 -20.75 -4.25 10.81
CA GLU A 268 -19.66 -3.51 10.15
C GLU A 268 -18.37 -4.32 10.06
N LEU A 269 -18.13 -5.24 11.00
CA LEU A 269 -16.97 -6.16 10.93
C LEU A 269 -17.16 -7.16 9.79
N ALA A 270 -18.35 -7.74 9.66
CA ALA A 270 -18.67 -8.63 8.54
C ALA A 270 -18.60 -7.90 7.18
N GLU A 271 -19.12 -6.67 7.11
CA GLU A 271 -18.99 -5.80 5.92
C GLU A 271 -17.52 -5.56 5.57
N SER A 272 -16.71 -5.17 6.54
CA SER A 272 -15.28 -4.88 6.33
C SER A 272 -14.52 -6.13 5.91
N LEU A 273 -14.74 -7.26 6.60
CA LEU A 273 -14.13 -8.54 6.29
C LEU A 273 -14.43 -8.98 4.85
N LEU A 274 -15.69 -8.87 4.44
CA LEU A 274 -16.10 -9.22 3.09
C LEU A 274 -15.47 -8.27 2.04
N ALA A 275 -15.43 -6.97 2.32
CA ALA A 275 -14.81 -5.99 1.44
C ALA A 275 -13.31 -6.29 1.22
N HIS A 276 -12.59 -6.64 2.29
CA HIS A 276 -11.19 -7.05 2.24
C HIS A 276 -10.97 -8.34 1.45
N LEU A 277 -11.83 -9.36 1.64
CA LEU A 277 -11.78 -10.60 0.87
C LEU A 277 -12.02 -10.34 -0.62
N VAL A 278 -13.04 -9.55 -0.94
CA VAL A 278 -13.40 -9.27 -2.34
C VAL A 278 -12.30 -8.52 -3.06
N VAL A 279 -11.69 -7.49 -2.45
CA VAL A 279 -10.60 -6.75 -3.11
C VAL A 279 -9.34 -7.62 -3.28
N THR A 280 -9.05 -8.48 -2.31
CA THR A 280 -7.90 -9.40 -2.34
C THR A 280 -8.06 -10.44 -3.44
N ILE A 281 -9.21 -11.12 -3.48
CA ILE A 281 -9.47 -12.21 -4.43
C ILE A 281 -9.85 -11.68 -5.81
N GLY A 282 -10.42 -10.49 -5.88
CA GLY A 282 -10.91 -9.87 -7.12
C GLY A 282 -9.85 -9.14 -7.92
N GLY A 283 -8.64 -8.94 -7.39
CA GLY A 283 -7.57 -8.21 -8.09
C GLY A 283 -7.81 -6.69 -8.21
N GLY A 284 -8.92 -6.20 -7.64
CA GLY A 284 -9.28 -4.79 -7.66
C GLY A 284 -8.35 -3.93 -6.81
N GLU A 285 -8.24 -2.66 -7.17
CA GLU A 285 -7.41 -1.70 -6.43
C GLU A 285 -8.12 -1.10 -5.20
N HIS A 286 -9.43 -0.98 -5.32
CA HIS A 286 -10.29 -0.36 -4.32
C HIS A 286 -11.41 -1.33 -3.91
N PRO A 287 -11.76 -1.41 -2.61
CA PRO A 287 -12.91 -2.17 -2.17
C PRO A 287 -14.21 -1.69 -2.85
N PRO A 288 -15.21 -2.57 -3.03
CA PRO A 288 -16.51 -2.17 -3.54
C PRO A 288 -17.17 -1.11 -2.65
N ARG A 289 -18.08 -0.31 -3.22
CA ARG A 289 -18.86 0.69 -2.45
C ARG A 289 -19.56 0.02 -1.26
N ARG A 290 -19.48 0.66 -0.09
CA ARG A 290 -19.98 0.12 1.19
C ARG A 290 -21.42 -0.39 1.11
N GLU A 291 -22.31 0.33 0.45
CA GLU A 291 -23.71 -0.08 0.31
C GLU A 291 -23.88 -1.39 -0.47
N ARG A 292 -23.07 -1.62 -1.51
CA ARG A 292 -23.06 -2.88 -2.26
C ARG A 292 -22.57 -4.04 -1.38
N VAL A 293 -21.56 -3.80 -0.55
CA VAL A 293 -21.04 -4.78 0.40
C VAL A 293 -22.09 -5.11 1.47
N ARG A 294 -22.73 -4.10 2.07
CA ARG A 294 -23.81 -4.28 3.04
C ARG A 294 -24.94 -5.13 2.48
N ARG A 295 -25.42 -4.81 1.26
CA ARG A 295 -26.45 -5.62 0.58
C ARG A 295 -25.99 -7.06 0.35
N ALA A 296 -24.74 -7.27 -0.05
CA ALA A 296 -24.20 -8.61 -0.24
C ALA A 296 -24.15 -9.40 1.07
N VAL A 297 -23.69 -8.79 2.17
CA VAL A 297 -23.70 -9.43 3.51
C VAL A 297 -25.12 -9.79 3.92
N ALA A 298 -26.09 -8.89 3.78
CA ALA A 298 -27.48 -9.14 4.13
C ALA A 298 -28.07 -10.33 3.35
N ARG A 299 -27.92 -10.33 2.02
CA ARG A 299 -28.41 -11.42 1.14
C ARG A 299 -27.73 -12.75 1.45
N LEU A 300 -26.41 -12.71 1.72
CA LEU A 300 -25.66 -13.90 2.11
C LEU A 300 -26.11 -14.42 3.48
N ARG A 301 -26.35 -13.55 4.48
CA ARG A 301 -26.86 -13.92 5.82
C ARG A 301 -28.25 -14.57 5.73
N ALA A 302 -29.17 -13.93 5.02
CA ALA A 302 -30.58 -14.32 4.92
C ALA A 302 -30.83 -15.57 4.05
N THR A 303 -29.79 -16.19 3.49
CA THR A 303 -29.91 -17.32 2.52
C THR A 303 -30.76 -17.02 1.28
N GLU A 304 -31.01 -15.74 0.97
CA GLU A 304 -31.84 -15.34 -0.17
C GLU A 304 -31.27 -15.77 -1.51
N VAL A 305 -29.94 -15.90 -1.60
CA VAL A 305 -29.26 -16.32 -2.82
C VAL A 305 -28.19 -17.37 -2.59
N ALA A 306 -28.12 -18.31 -3.53
CA ALA A 306 -27.04 -19.29 -3.59
C ALA A 306 -25.72 -18.66 -4.04
N ALA A 307 -25.76 -17.65 -4.91
CA ALA A 307 -24.60 -16.94 -5.44
C ALA A 307 -24.89 -15.46 -5.75
N LEU A 308 -23.87 -14.60 -5.70
CA LEU A 308 -23.93 -13.22 -6.18
C LEU A 308 -22.56 -12.73 -6.67
N THR A 309 -22.54 -11.69 -7.49
CA THR A 309 -21.31 -11.01 -7.92
C THR A 309 -21.04 -9.77 -7.08
N LEU A 310 -19.77 -9.53 -6.76
CA LEU A 310 -19.34 -8.32 -6.06
C LEU A 310 -17.86 -8.05 -6.36
N GLY A 311 -17.53 -6.86 -6.88
CA GLY A 311 -16.15 -6.42 -7.05
C GLY A 311 -15.27 -7.32 -7.91
N GLY A 312 -15.83 -7.95 -8.95
CA GLY A 312 -15.10 -8.90 -9.81
C GLY A 312 -14.92 -10.28 -9.18
N CYS A 313 -15.67 -10.59 -8.12
CA CYS A 313 -15.75 -11.92 -7.51
C CYS A 313 -17.16 -12.50 -7.65
N ILE A 314 -17.24 -13.82 -7.73
CA ILE A 314 -18.44 -14.62 -7.49
C ILE A 314 -18.37 -15.15 -6.06
N LEU A 315 -19.38 -14.81 -5.27
CA LEU A 315 -19.56 -15.25 -3.89
C LEU A 315 -20.64 -16.31 -3.89
N ARG A 316 -20.36 -17.50 -3.35
CA ARG A 316 -21.30 -18.61 -3.35
C ARG A 316 -21.47 -19.21 -1.97
N ARG A 317 -22.70 -19.26 -1.46
CA ARG A 317 -23.00 -19.87 -0.17
C ARG A 317 -23.10 -21.39 -0.29
N ARG A 318 -22.46 -22.09 0.63
CA ARG A 318 -22.38 -23.55 0.76
C ARG A 318 -22.53 -23.94 2.23
N ARG A 319 -23.76 -24.25 2.66
CA ARG A 319 -24.09 -24.58 4.06
C ARG A 319 -23.52 -23.54 5.04
N ARG A 320 -22.40 -23.87 5.71
CA ARG A 320 -21.69 -23.06 6.72
C ARG A 320 -20.53 -22.21 6.19
N ARG A 321 -20.29 -22.21 4.87
CA ARG A 321 -19.22 -21.42 4.25
C ARG A 321 -19.74 -20.61 3.07
N VAL A 322 -19.05 -19.51 2.79
CA VAL A 322 -19.16 -18.74 1.55
C VAL A 322 -17.83 -18.84 0.84
N THR A 323 -17.83 -19.34 -0.40
CA THR A 323 -16.65 -19.33 -1.27
C THR A 323 -16.59 -18.01 -2.02
N ILE A 324 -15.45 -17.34 -2.00
CA ILE A 324 -15.17 -16.14 -2.77
C ILE A 324 -14.18 -16.52 -3.86
N CYS A 325 -14.57 -16.38 -5.12
CA CYS A 325 -13.73 -16.71 -6.27
C CYS A 325 -13.70 -15.54 -7.23
N ARG A 326 -12.59 -15.33 -7.93
CA ARG A 326 -12.54 -14.38 -9.05
C ARG A 326 -13.56 -14.78 -10.10
N GLU A 327 -14.30 -13.80 -10.61
CA GLU A 327 -15.23 -13.99 -11.72
C GLU A 327 -14.47 -14.24 -13.02
N PRO A 328 -14.68 -15.38 -13.73
CA PRO A 328 -13.91 -15.69 -14.95
C PRO A 328 -14.01 -14.62 -16.04
N ALA A 329 -15.18 -14.00 -16.20
CA ALA A 329 -15.39 -12.93 -17.18
C ALA A 329 -14.66 -11.62 -16.84
N ALA A 330 -14.21 -11.47 -15.59
CA ALA A 330 -13.54 -10.26 -15.14
C ALA A 330 -12.01 -10.37 -15.19
N VAL A 331 -11.46 -11.55 -15.48
CA VAL A 331 -10.01 -11.80 -15.52
C VAL A 331 -9.38 -10.99 -16.65
N GLU A 332 -8.26 -10.32 -16.38
CA GLU A 332 -7.49 -9.62 -17.41
C GLU A 332 -7.07 -10.58 -18.55
N GLY A 333 -7.07 -10.07 -19.78
CA GLY A 333 -6.64 -10.84 -20.96
C GLY A 333 -5.14 -11.14 -20.97
N ARG A 334 -4.71 -11.83 -22.04
CA ARG A 334 -3.32 -12.33 -22.21
C ARG A 334 -2.25 -11.31 -21.84
N ARG A 335 -1.16 -11.82 -21.27
CA ARG A 335 0.07 -11.10 -20.98
C ARG A 335 1.25 -11.89 -21.52
N ARG A 336 2.31 -11.18 -21.91
CA ARG A 336 3.56 -11.79 -22.37
C ARG A 336 4.71 -11.27 -21.53
N LEU A 337 5.61 -12.16 -21.15
CA LEU A 337 6.91 -11.84 -20.56
C LEU A 337 7.98 -12.31 -21.55
N CYS A 338 8.87 -11.40 -21.94
CA CYS A 338 9.95 -11.69 -22.86
C CYS A 338 11.26 -11.86 -22.07
N GLY A 339 11.92 -12.99 -22.21
CA GLY A 339 13.13 -13.31 -21.46
C GLY A 339 12.94 -13.44 -19.93
N PRO A 340 14.02 -13.35 -19.14
CA PRO A 340 13.95 -13.49 -17.70
C PRO A 340 13.32 -12.24 -17.05
N GLY A 341 12.55 -12.44 -15.98
CA GLY A 341 11.90 -11.35 -15.25
C GLY A 341 10.68 -11.80 -14.46
N ASP A 342 9.87 -10.83 -14.03
CA ASP A 342 8.58 -11.08 -13.39
C ASP A 342 7.44 -10.31 -14.06
N LEU A 343 6.26 -10.93 -14.10
CA LEU A 343 5.02 -10.29 -14.53
C LEU A 343 3.92 -10.52 -13.50
N VAL A 344 2.99 -9.58 -13.39
CA VAL A 344 1.78 -9.74 -12.56
C VAL A 344 0.57 -9.95 -13.46
N PHE A 345 -0.08 -11.10 -13.35
CA PHE A 345 -1.29 -11.45 -14.09
C PHE A 345 -2.55 -11.17 -13.26
N ASP A 346 -3.50 -10.46 -13.85
CA ASP A 346 -4.81 -10.11 -13.28
C ASP A 346 -4.72 -9.46 -11.88
N GLY A 347 -3.62 -8.74 -11.61
CA GLY A 347 -3.35 -8.14 -10.30
C GLY A 347 -3.26 -9.14 -9.13
N ARG A 348 -3.14 -10.44 -9.41
CA ARG A 348 -3.31 -11.53 -8.43
C ARG A 348 -2.16 -12.51 -8.39
N PHE A 349 -1.55 -12.82 -9.54
CA PHE A 349 -0.51 -13.84 -9.63
C PHE A 349 0.79 -13.22 -10.11
N ARG A 350 1.88 -13.46 -9.38
CA ARG A 350 3.23 -13.15 -9.86
C ARG A 350 3.78 -14.38 -10.57
N ILE A 351 4.21 -14.20 -11.81
CA ILE A 351 4.92 -15.19 -12.62
C ILE A 351 6.36 -14.73 -12.73
N GLU A 352 7.29 -15.52 -12.21
CA GLU A 352 8.73 -15.28 -12.26
C GLU A 352 9.35 -16.26 -13.25
N ALA A 353 10.13 -15.77 -14.21
CA ALA A 353 10.92 -16.56 -15.14
C ALA A 353 12.41 -16.30 -14.90
N SER A 354 13.15 -17.34 -14.48
CA SER A 354 14.59 -17.23 -14.23
C SER A 354 15.46 -17.47 -15.46
N ARG A 355 14.86 -17.91 -16.57
CA ARG A 355 15.54 -18.20 -17.84
C ARG A 355 15.02 -17.28 -18.95
N ALA A 356 15.82 -17.12 -20.00
CA ALA A 356 15.43 -16.38 -21.20
C ALA A 356 14.44 -17.20 -22.05
N VAL A 357 13.20 -17.30 -21.57
CA VAL A 357 12.10 -17.96 -22.26
C VAL A 357 10.94 -16.99 -22.35
N ASP A 358 10.45 -16.77 -23.56
CA ASP A 358 9.25 -15.96 -23.77
C ASP A 358 8.03 -16.77 -23.35
N VAL A 359 7.22 -16.20 -22.47
CA VAL A 359 6.03 -16.87 -21.93
C VAL A 359 4.77 -16.06 -22.16
N ASP A 360 3.74 -16.74 -22.62
CA ASP A 360 2.37 -16.23 -22.71
C ASP A 360 1.58 -16.73 -21.50
N VAL A 361 0.93 -15.81 -20.80
CA VAL A 361 0.07 -16.09 -19.65
C VAL A 361 -1.36 -15.71 -19.98
N MET A 362 -2.28 -16.66 -19.80
CA MET A 362 -3.71 -16.46 -19.99
C MET A 362 -4.52 -17.21 -18.93
N ALA A 363 -5.80 -16.89 -18.79
CA ALA A 363 -6.67 -17.61 -17.88
C ALA A 363 -7.03 -19.00 -18.45
N VAL A 364 -7.21 -20.01 -17.59
CA VAL A 364 -7.74 -21.33 -18.00
C VAL A 364 -9.10 -21.21 -18.72
N GLY A 365 -9.95 -20.28 -18.28
CA GLY A 365 -11.24 -20.01 -18.93
C GLY A 365 -11.11 -19.45 -20.33
N GLU A 366 -10.13 -18.56 -20.55
CA GLU A 366 -9.79 -18.06 -21.88
C GLU A 366 -9.22 -19.19 -22.73
N ALA A 367 -8.32 -20.00 -22.18
CA ALA A 367 -7.72 -21.12 -22.88
C ALA A 367 -8.77 -22.12 -23.38
N ARG A 368 -9.77 -22.39 -22.54
CA ARG A 368 -10.93 -23.22 -22.90
C ARG A 368 -11.77 -22.61 -24.02
N ALA A 369 -12.07 -21.31 -23.94
CA ALA A 369 -12.87 -20.61 -24.96
C ALA A 369 -12.16 -20.59 -26.33
N CYS A 370 -10.83 -20.51 -26.31
CA CYS A 370 -9.98 -20.43 -27.49
C CYS A 370 -9.60 -21.80 -28.09
N GLY A 371 -10.00 -22.91 -27.46
CA GLY A 371 -9.61 -24.25 -27.90
C GLY A 371 -8.13 -24.58 -27.64
N CYS A 372 -7.45 -23.79 -26.81
CA CYS A 372 -6.03 -23.91 -26.49
C CYS A 372 -5.77 -24.52 -25.10
N LEU A 373 -6.75 -25.24 -24.54
CA LEU A 373 -6.61 -25.92 -23.25
C LEU A 373 -5.68 -27.14 -23.39
N PRO A 374 -4.62 -27.26 -22.56
CA PRO A 374 -3.73 -28.40 -22.61
C PRO A 374 -4.44 -29.74 -22.37
N PRO A 375 -4.12 -30.81 -23.13
CA PRO A 375 -4.64 -32.15 -22.87
C PRO A 375 -4.34 -32.60 -21.44
N GLY A 376 -5.32 -33.22 -20.77
CA GLY A 376 -5.16 -33.75 -19.41
C GLY A 376 -5.26 -32.72 -18.28
N LEU A 377 -5.43 -31.42 -18.57
CA LEU A 377 -5.67 -30.41 -17.54
C LEU A 377 -7.10 -30.54 -16.97
N VAL A 378 -7.21 -31.14 -15.78
CA VAL A 378 -8.48 -31.38 -15.09
C VAL A 378 -8.57 -30.57 -13.79
N ARG A 379 -9.75 -30.03 -13.51
CA ARG A 379 -10.04 -29.33 -12.24
C ARG A 379 -10.08 -30.33 -11.08
N PRO A 380 -9.29 -30.13 -10.01
CA PRO A 380 -9.38 -30.97 -8.81
C PRO A 380 -10.74 -30.85 -8.11
N SER A 381 -11.18 -31.92 -7.44
CA SER A 381 -12.50 -32.03 -6.83
C SER A 381 -12.79 -30.93 -5.79
N GLY A 382 -11.78 -30.50 -5.02
CA GLY A 382 -11.90 -29.45 -4.01
C GLY A 382 -11.80 -28.00 -4.51
N LEU A 383 -11.35 -27.78 -5.75
CA LEU A 383 -11.12 -26.42 -6.27
C LEU A 383 -12.41 -25.86 -6.90
N PRO A 384 -12.94 -24.70 -6.48
CA PRO A 384 -14.15 -24.14 -7.10
C PRO A 384 -13.99 -23.91 -8.62
N ALA A 385 -15.04 -24.21 -9.39
CA ALA A 385 -14.99 -24.07 -10.85
C ALA A 385 -14.64 -22.65 -11.32
N ALA A 386 -15.22 -21.63 -10.67
CA ALA A 386 -14.89 -20.24 -10.96
C ALA A 386 -13.41 -19.91 -10.68
N ALA A 387 -12.87 -20.39 -9.55
CA ALA A 387 -11.46 -20.21 -9.21
C ALA A 387 -10.56 -20.87 -10.26
N PHE A 388 -10.83 -22.13 -10.62
CA PHE A 388 -10.06 -22.87 -11.63
C PHE A 388 -10.00 -22.15 -12.98
N LEU A 389 -11.13 -21.65 -13.48
CA LEU A 389 -11.19 -20.91 -14.74
C LEU A 389 -10.41 -19.59 -14.69
N ALA A 390 -10.23 -19.02 -13.51
CA ALA A 390 -9.49 -17.78 -13.30
C ALA A 390 -8.00 -17.99 -12.98
N LEU A 391 -7.50 -19.23 -12.99
CA LEU A 391 -6.09 -19.52 -12.76
C LEU A 391 -5.24 -19.20 -13.99
N PRO A 392 -4.01 -18.68 -13.79
CA PRO A 392 -3.06 -18.48 -14.86
C PRO A 392 -2.56 -19.83 -15.40
N LEU A 393 -2.60 -19.94 -16.72
CA LEU A 393 -1.95 -20.94 -17.53
C LEU A 393 -0.73 -20.27 -18.19
N VAL A 394 0.47 -20.84 -17.98
CA VAL A 394 1.71 -20.33 -18.57
C VAL A 394 2.13 -21.23 -19.73
N MET A 395 2.28 -20.65 -20.91
CA MET A 395 2.62 -21.33 -22.15
C MET A 395 3.91 -20.73 -22.74
N ALA A 396 4.69 -21.53 -23.47
CA ALA A 396 5.74 -21.06 -24.36
C ALA A 396 5.66 -21.85 -25.66
N ASP A 397 5.72 -21.17 -26.80
CA ASP A 397 5.63 -21.77 -28.13
C ASP A 397 4.44 -22.75 -28.28
N GLY A 398 3.29 -22.38 -27.70
CA GLY A 398 2.07 -23.20 -27.72
C GLY A 398 2.09 -24.43 -26.79
N LYS A 399 3.14 -24.63 -25.99
CA LYS A 399 3.26 -25.74 -25.03
C LYS A 399 3.11 -25.26 -23.58
N PRO A 400 2.46 -26.04 -22.69
CA PRO A 400 2.32 -25.66 -21.28
C PRO A 400 3.64 -25.76 -20.53
N LEU A 401 4.05 -24.65 -19.91
CA LEU A 401 5.22 -24.60 -19.01
C LEU A 401 4.84 -24.71 -17.55
N ALA A 402 3.68 -24.22 -17.13
CA ALA A 402 3.20 -24.36 -15.75
C ALA A 402 1.67 -24.50 -15.71
N LEU A 403 1.20 -25.61 -15.15
CA LEU A 403 -0.22 -25.96 -15.10
C LEU A 403 -0.79 -25.78 -13.69
N PRO A 404 -1.91 -25.05 -13.53
CA PRO A 404 -2.57 -24.94 -12.24
C PRO A 404 -3.18 -26.28 -11.77
N PRO A 405 -3.48 -26.45 -10.46
CA PRO A 405 -3.28 -25.47 -9.40
C PRO A 405 -1.90 -25.51 -8.74
N ALA A 406 -1.13 -26.58 -8.97
CA ALA A 406 0.17 -26.75 -8.33
C ALA A 406 1.30 -26.05 -9.08
N TRP A 407 1.06 -25.60 -10.31
CA TRP A 407 2.06 -25.07 -11.25
C TRP A 407 3.30 -25.97 -11.35
N ARG A 408 3.09 -27.28 -11.21
CA ARG A 408 4.11 -28.32 -11.22
C ARG A 408 4.32 -28.80 -12.65
N VAL A 409 5.07 -28.05 -13.46
CA VAL A 409 5.68 -28.62 -14.67
C VAL A 409 7.09 -28.05 -14.86
N ALA A 410 8.02 -28.98 -15.16
CA ALA A 410 9.44 -28.81 -15.48
C ALA A 410 10.25 -27.89 -14.53
N PRO A 411 10.99 -28.45 -13.55
CA PRO A 411 12.07 -27.74 -12.84
C PRO A 411 13.07 -27.05 -13.81
N ALA A 412 13.19 -27.59 -15.03
CA ALA A 412 14.00 -27.05 -16.12
C ALA A 412 13.43 -25.77 -16.77
N ALA A 413 12.18 -25.38 -16.56
CA ALA A 413 11.61 -24.19 -17.20
C ALA A 413 11.91 -22.89 -16.43
N GLY A 414 12.30 -22.97 -15.16
CA GLY A 414 12.62 -21.79 -14.35
C GLY A 414 11.42 -20.87 -14.07
N ILE A 415 10.19 -21.39 -14.19
CA ILE A 415 8.95 -20.63 -13.95
C ILE A 415 8.45 -20.86 -12.52
N ARG A 416 8.14 -19.79 -11.80
CA ARG A 416 7.42 -19.81 -10.52
C ARG A 416 6.14 -19.00 -10.64
N VAL A 417 5.02 -19.57 -10.22
CA VAL A 417 3.74 -18.85 -10.10
C VAL A 417 3.36 -18.79 -8.62
N SER A 418 3.00 -17.60 -8.14
CA SER A 418 2.57 -17.39 -6.76
C SER A 418 1.39 -16.43 -6.69
N PHE A 419 0.43 -16.70 -5.80
CA PHE A 419 -0.65 -15.77 -5.51
C PHE A 419 -0.14 -14.61 -4.65
N VAL A 420 -0.05 -13.44 -5.27
CA VAL A 420 0.42 -12.20 -4.65
C VAL A 420 -0.57 -11.10 -5.04
N PRO A 421 -1.73 -11.02 -4.36
CA PRO A 421 -2.77 -10.06 -4.71
C PRO A 421 -2.29 -8.62 -4.48
N ARG A 422 -2.70 -7.72 -5.38
CA ARG A 422 -2.40 -6.27 -5.31
C ARG A 422 -2.75 -5.68 -3.94
N ARG A 423 -3.86 -6.11 -3.36
CA ARG A 423 -4.24 -5.84 -1.97
C ARG A 423 -4.13 -7.14 -1.20
N ARG A 424 -3.23 -7.17 -0.20
CA ARG A 424 -3.19 -8.26 0.77
C ARG A 424 -4.42 -8.17 1.67
N PHE A 425 -4.92 -9.32 2.10
CA PHE A 425 -6.17 -9.42 2.84
C PHE A 425 -6.16 -8.61 4.14
N LEU A 426 -5.11 -8.76 4.92
CA LEU A 426 -4.82 -7.92 6.06
C LEU A 426 -3.37 -7.45 5.90
N GLU A 427 -3.18 -6.12 5.78
CA GLU A 427 -1.86 -5.51 5.98
C GLU A 427 -1.52 -5.77 7.45
N VAL A 428 -0.45 -6.52 7.69
CA VAL A 428 -0.04 -7.07 9.00
C VAL A 428 -0.12 -6.00 10.09
N PRO A 429 -0.90 -6.26 11.15
CA PRO A 429 -0.28 -6.54 12.45
C PRO A 429 -0.59 -7.97 12.91
N PHE A 430 -0.66 -8.93 11.98
CA PHE A 430 -0.68 -10.36 12.31
C PHE A 430 0.59 -10.83 13.04
N CYS A 431 1.69 -10.07 13.00
CA CYS A 431 2.93 -10.41 13.68
C CYS A 431 3.03 -9.87 15.12
N ARG A 432 2.26 -8.86 15.55
CA ARG A 432 2.38 -8.36 16.93
C ARG A 432 1.70 -9.25 17.96
N THR A 433 0.68 -10.02 17.57
CA THR A 433 -0.07 -10.90 18.48
C THR A 433 0.53 -12.30 18.65
N LEU A 434 1.41 -12.74 17.73
CA LEU A 434 2.09 -14.04 17.82
C LEU A 434 3.52 -13.95 18.35
N PHE A 435 4.13 -12.76 18.37
CA PHE A 435 5.46 -12.55 18.95
C PHE A 435 5.33 -11.65 20.17
N ARG A 436 5.17 -12.27 21.34
CA ARG A 436 5.43 -11.58 22.61
C ARG A 436 6.95 -11.37 22.73
N PRO A 437 7.43 -10.17 23.14
CA PRO A 437 8.83 -9.99 23.45
C PRO A 437 9.17 -10.86 24.68
N GLY A 438 10.09 -11.82 24.53
CA GLY A 438 10.58 -12.64 25.62
C GLY A 438 10.64 -14.16 25.39
N GLU A 439 10.25 -14.67 24.22
CA GLU A 439 10.52 -16.07 23.87
C GLU A 439 11.67 -16.13 22.86
N ASP A 440 12.85 -16.47 23.35
CA ASP A 440 14.04 -16.75 22.55
C ASP A 440 13.76 -17.93 21.61
N LEU A 441 14.06 -17.76 20.32
CA LEU A 441 14.07 -18.85 19.34
C LEU A 441 15.46 -18.91 18.70
N TYR A 442 16.20 -19.96 19.06
CA TYR A 442 17.35 -20.50 18.31
C TYR A 442 16.89 -21.21 17.04
#